data_AF-A0A961CYG0-F1
#
_entry.id   AF-A0A961CYG0-F1
#
_cell.length_a   1.000
_cell.length_b   1.000
_cell.length_c   1.000
_cell.angle_alpha   90.00
_cell.angle_beta   90.00
_cell.angle_gamma   90.00
#
_symmetry.space_group_name_H-M   'P 1'
#
loop_
_entity.id
_entity.type
_entity.pdbx_description
1 polymer ?
#
loop_
_entity_poly.entity_id
_entity_poly.type
_entity_poly.pdbx_seq_one_letter_code
_entity_poly.pdbx_strand_id
1 'polypeptide(L)'
;GLVSRVVPDDELLSSALDLADQINGWSTQGTALTKRTMWAGLEMGSLRAAIEMESHTQLFVRLTTENFEEAVRARREGRPPEFRD
;
A
#
# COMPACT_ATOMS: atom_id res chain seq x y z
N GLY A 1 -17.81 10.80 -3.95
CA GLY A 1 -16.99 9.86 -4.75
C GLY A 1 -15.86 10.55 -5.49
N LEU A 2 -16.01 11.79 -5.97
CA LEU A 2 -14.93 12.50 -6.67
C LEU A 2 -13.70 12.78 -5.79
N VAL A 3 -13.94 13.15 -4.52
CA VAL A 3 -12.92 13.30 -3.49
C VAL A 3 -13.16 12.30 -2.35
N SER A 4 -12.09 11.84 -1.72
CA SER A 4 -12.10 10.88 -0.60
C SER A 4 -12.20 11.54 0.78
N ARG A 5 -11.82 12.82 0.90
CA ARG A 5 -11.87 13.60 2.14
C ARG A 5 -12.04 15.09 1.83
N VAL A 6 -12.72 15.82 2.72
CA VAL A 6 -12.85 17.29 2.70
C VAL A 6 -12.44 17.80 4.08
N VAL A 7 -11.62 18.84 4.13
CA VAL A 7 -11.07 19.45 5.35
C VAL A 7 -11.12 20.98 5.23
N PRO A 8 -11.01 21.74 6.34
CA PRO A 8 -10.81 23.19 6.31
C PRO A 8 -9.60 23.58 5.43
N ASP A 9 -9.66 24.78 4.84
CA ASP A 9 -8.64 25.26 3.89
C ASP A 9 -7.25 25.34 4.53
N ASP A 10 -7.19 25.81 5.78
CA ASP A 10 -5.98 25.91 6.60
C ASP A 10 -5.41 24.55 7.04
N GLU A 11 -6.18 23.47 6.92
CA GLU A 11 -5.77 22.09 7.22
C GLU A 11 -5.47 21.25 5.95
N LEU A 12 -5.62 21.82 4.75
CA LEU A 12 -5.51 21.06 3.50
C LEU A 12 -4.12 20.43 3.35
N LEU A 13 -3.06 21.21 3.54
CA LEU A 13 -1.69 20.75 3.32
C LEU A 13 -1.25 19.75 4.39
N SER A 14 -1.56 20.02 5.67
CA SER A 14 -1.25 19.10 6.77
C SER A 14 -1.94 17.76 6.55
N SER A 15 -3.24 17.77 6.24
CA SER A 15 -4.01 16.54 5.99
C SER A 15 -3.47 15.72 4.81
N ALA A 16 -2.96 16.37 3.76
CA ALA A 16 -2.36 15.70 2.62
C ALA A 16 -0.99 15.09 2.95
N LEU A 17 -0.18 15.81 3.72
CA LEU A 17 1.13 15.33 4.18
C LEU A 17 0.99 14.18 5.19
N ASP A 18 0.01 14.23 6.09
CA ASP A 18 -0.27 13.13 7.01
C ASP A 18 -0.57 11.83 6.27
N LEU A 19 -1.29 11.90 5.14
CA LEU A 19 -1.53 10.73 4.28
C LEU A 19 -0.25 10.30 3.56
N ALA A 20 0.56 11.24 3.09
CA ALA A 20 1.85 10.93 2.46
C ALA A 20 2.79 10.22 3.44
N ASP A 21 2.84 10.65 4.70
CA ASP A 21 3.64 10.03 5.76
C ASP A 21 3.15 8.62 6.09
N GLN A 22 1.84 8.39 6.11
CA GLN A 22 1.28 7.04 6.24
C GLN A 22 1.72 6.14 5.08
N ILE A 23 1.66 6.64 3.84
CA ILE A 23 2.08 5.89 2.66
C ILE A 23 3.59 5.58 2.70
N ASN A 24 4.41 6.55 3.13
CA ASN A 24 5.85 6.38 3.29
C ASN A 24 6.23 5.38 4.40
N GLY A 25 5.30 5.06 5.31
CA GLY A 25 5.47 4.02 6.32
C GLY A 25 5.19 2.60 5.81
N TRP A 26 4.81 2.42 4.55
CA TRP A 26 4.55 1.11 3.94
C TRP A 26 5.67 0.68 2.99
N SER A 27 5.63 -0.59 2.57
CA SER A 27 6.52 -1.14 1.55
C SER A 27 6.40 -0.37 0.24
N THR A 28 7.51 0.15 -0.29
CA THR A 28 7.55 0.88 -1.56
C THR A 28 7.01 0.02 -2.71
N GLN A 29 7.47 -1.23 -2.81
CA GLN A 29 7.00 -2.16 -3.85
C GLN A 29 5.53 -2.54 -3.63
N GLY A 30 5.14 -2.78 -2.38
CA GLY A 30 3.76 -3.08 -2.01
C GLY A 30 2.79 -1.97 -2.44
N THR A 31 3.05 -0.72 -2.05
CA THR A 31 2.22 0.43 -2.44
C THR A 31 2.18 0.62 -3.95
N ALA A 32 3.33 0.53 -4.63
CA ALA A 32 3.39 0.70 -6.08
C ALA A 32 2.58 -0.39 -6.82
N LEU A 33 2.68 -1.65 -6.39
CA LEU A 33 1.93 -2.76 -6.98
C LEU A 33 0.44 -2.67 -6.66
N THR A 34 0.05 -2.32 -5.43
CA THR A 34 -1.35 -2.05 -5.09
C THR A 34 -1.95 -1.01 -6.02
N LYS A 35 -1.26 0.12 -6.23
CA LYS A 35 -1.72 1.17 -7.17
C LYS A 35 -1.88 0.63 -8.59
N ARG A 36 -0.92 -0.14 -9.10
CA ARG A 36 -0.98 -0.73 -10.46
C ARG A 36 -2.14 -1.70 -10.60
N THR A 37 -2.35 -2.58 -9.62
CA THR A 37 -3.41 -3.58 -9.66
C THR A 37 -4.80 -2.93 -9.57
N MET A 38 -4.96 -1.86 -8.77
CA MET A 38 -6.21 -1.10 -8.75
C MET A 38 -6.55 -0.51 -10.12
N TRP A 39 -5.58 0.08 -10.82
CA TRP A 39 -5.79 0.61 -12.17
C TRP A 39 -6.09 -0.49 -13.19
N ALA A 40 -5.30 -1.55 -13.19
CA ALA A 40 -5.51 -2.68 -14.09
C ALA A 40 -6.87 -3.37 -13.85
N GLY A 41 -7.31 -3.46 -12.59
CA GLY A 41 -8.58 -4.07 -12.20
C GLY A 41 -9.81 -3.36 -12.79
N LEU A 42 -9.72 -2.06 -13.10
CA LEU A 42 -10.79 -1.33 -13.80
C LEU A 42 -11.01 -1.82 -15.23
N GLU A 43 -9.98 -2.39 -15.85
CA GLU A 43 -10.00 -2.85 -17.24
C GLU A 43 -10.21 -4.37 -17.34
N MET A 44 -10.11 -5.10 -16.23
CA MET A 44 -10.27 -6.56 -16.22
C MET A 44 -11.74 -6.98 -16.24
N GLY A 45 -12.13 -7.68 -17.31
CA GLY A 45 -13.47 -8.26 -17.44
C GLY A 45 -13.71 -9.55 -16.64
N SER A 46 -12.77 -10.00 -15.80
CA SER A 46 -12.87 -11.26 -15.05
C SER A 46 -12.30 -11.13 -13.65
N LEU A 47 -13.13 -11.42 -12.65
CA LEU A 47 -12.72 -11.48 -11.25
C LEU A 47 -11.60 -12.50 -11.02
N ARG A 48 -11.65 -13.65 -11.70
CA ARG A 48 -10.60 -14.68 -11.56
C ARG A 48 -9.24 -14.16 -12.01
N ALA A 49 -9.21 -13.45 -13.14
CA ALA A 49 -7.97 -12.86 -13.66
C ALA A 49 -7.41 -11.80 -12.70
N ALA A 50 -8.28 -10.98 -12.09
CA ALA A 50 -7.88 -10.00 -11.09
C ALA A 50 -7.25 -10.66 -9.85
N ILE A 51 -7.88 -11.73 -9.32
CA ILE A 51 -7.36 -12.49 -8.18
C ILE A 51 -5.99 -13.11 -8.50
N GLU A 52 -5.82 -13.68 -9.70
CA GLU A 52 -4.55 -14.27 -10.13
C GLU A 52 -3.44 -13.21 -10.20
N MET A 53 -3.72 -12.03 -10.78
CA MET A 53 -2.77 -10.92 -10.81
C MET A 53 -2.40 -10.44 -9.40
N GLU A 54 -3.39 -10.22 -8.53
CA GLU A 54 -3.16 -9.83 -7.13
C GLU A 54 -2.28 -10.86 -6.39
N SER A 55 -2.59 -12.15 -6.56
CA SER A 55 -1.84 -13.25 -5.95
C SER A 55 -0.36 -13.24 -6.37
N HIS A 56 -0.07 -13.01 -7.65
CA HIS A 56 1.31 -12.89 -8.14
C HIS A 56 2.02 -11.68 -7.54
N THR A 57 1.37 -10.52 -7.45
CA THR A 57 1.98 -9.33 -6.84
C THR A 57 2.28 -9.51 -5.35
N GLN A 58 1.40 -10.18 -4.61
CA GLN A 58 1.62 -10.53 -3.20
C GLN A 58 2.79 -11.50 -3.03
N LEU A 59 2.85 -12.56 -3.84
CA LEU A 59 3.96 -13.51 -3.81
C LEU A 59 5.29 -12.85 -4.20
N PHE A 60 5.29 -11.94 -5.17
CA PHE A 60 6.48 -11.18 -5.54
C PHE A 60 7.05 -10.44 -4.33
N VAL A 61 6.26 -9.55 -3.71
CA VAL A 61 6.73 -8.79 -2.53
C VAL A 61 7.14 -9.74 -1.41
N ARG A 62 6.38 -10.81 -1.16
CA ARG A 62 6.70 -11.78 -0.11
C ARG A 62 8.02 -12.52 -0.34
N LEU A 63 8.38 -12.82 -1.58
CA LEU A 63 9.56 -13.62 -1.89
C LEU A 63 10.81 -12.78 -2.18
N THR A 64 10.64 -11.49 -2.53
CA THR A 64 11.76 -10.62 -2.90
C THR A 64 12.08 -9.55 -1.86
N THR A 65 11.36 -9.52 -0.72
CA THR A 65 11.59 -8.58 0.39
C THR A 65 11.56 -9.32 1.73
N GLU A 66 12.00 -8.66 2.81
CA GLU A 66 11.87 -9.13 4.19
C GLU A 66 10.69 -8.46 4.93
N ASN A 67 9.73 -7.90 4.17
CA ASN A 67 8.69 -7.05 4.73
C ASN A 67 7.75 -7.81 5.66
N PHE A 68 7.50 -9.09 5.40
CA PHE A 68 6.68 -9.90 6.27
C PHE A 68 7.37 -10.15 7.62
N GLU A 69 8.65 -10.50 7.59
CA GLU A 69 9.48 -10.76 8.77
C GLU A 69 9.62 -9.49 9.62
N GLU A 70 9.86 -8.34 8.98
CA GLU A 70 9.91 -7.05 9.66
C GLU A 70 8.56 -6.66 10.27
N ALA A 71 7.45 -6.83 9.54
CA ALA A 71 6.13 -6.51 10.08
C ALA A 71 5.79 -7.36 11.32
N VAL A 72 6.17 -8.64 11.31
CA VAL A 72 6.00 -9.54 12.47
C VAL A 72 6.90 -9.10 13.63
N ARG A 73 8.16 -8.77 13.36
CA ARG A 73 9.14 -8.32 14.37
C ARG A 73 8.72 -7.00 15.01
N ALA A 74 8.42 -5.99 14.20
CA ALA A 74 8.00 -4.66 14.65
C ALA A 74 6.73 -4.73 15.52
N ARG A 75 5.74 -5.56 15.12
CA ARG A 75 4.54 -5.82 15.93
C ARG A 75 4.89 -6.45 17.28
N ARG A 76 5.79 -7.44 17.31
CA ARG A 76 6.23 -8.09 18.55
C ARG A 76 6.95 -7.11 19.48
N GLU A 77 7.70 -6.17 18.92
CA GLU A 77 8.49 -5.17 19.64
C GLU A 77 7.69 -3.89 19.99
N GLY A 78 6.46 -3.75 19.51
CA GLY A 78 5.61 -2.58 19.78
C GLY A 78 6.10 -1.30 19.10
N ARG A 79 6.83 -1.42 17.99
CA ARG A 79 7.37 -0.29 17.22
C ARG A 79 6.80 -0.25 15.80
N PRO A 80 6.87 0.90 15.09
CA PRO A 80 6.60 0.95 13.66
C PRO A 80 7.54 0.04 12.87
N PRO A 81 7.07 -0.59 11.78
CA PRO A 81 7.93 -1.37 10.89
C PRO A 81 8.83 -0.45 10.05
N GLU A 82 10.04 -0.91 9.78
CA GLU A 82 11.01 -0.27 8.87
C GLU A 82 11.22 -1.15 7.64
N PHE A 83 10.40 -0.94 6.61
CA PHE A 83 10.56 -1.61 5.32
C PHE A 83 11.77 -1.05 4.56
N ARG A 84 12.53 -1.91 3.89
CA ARG A 84 13.83 -1.56 3.26
C ARG A 84 13.80 -1.59 1.73
N ASP A 85 12.62 -1.77 1.15
CA ASP A 85 12.39 -1.92 -0.30
C ASP A 85 11.95 -0.63 -1.00
#